data_AF-A0A495XF66-F1
#
_entry.id   AF-A0A495XF66-F1
#
_cell.length_a   1.000
_cell.length_b   1.000
_cell.length_c   1.000
_cell.angle_alpha   90.00
_cell.angle_beta   90.00
_cell.angle_gamma   90.00
#
_symmetry.space_group_name_H-M   'P 1'
#
loop_
_entity.id
_entity.type
_entity.pdbx_description
1 polymer ?
#
loop_
_entity_poly.entity_id
_entity_poly.type
_entity_poly.pdbx_seq_one_letter_code
_entity_poly.pdbx_strand_id
1 'polypeptide(L)'
;MDTAKRGCLLNVLLFVLGAVVGTGMTAVLVVLAFLPSRDTTSADPGDPGVWVKEVDTLLGAPEYEVWLGASEDHGHVVEIPAGWGHEPEVVRSAEGVELRFRNGGRIFVPVSAYAGGR
;
A
#
# COMPACT_ATOMS: atom_id res chain seq x y z
N MET A 1 -13.50 55.48 8.88
CA MET A 1 -13.18 54.39 7.94
C MET A 1 -14.49 53.96 7.28
N ASP A 2 -14.68 54.31 6.01
CA ASP A 2 -15.96 54.08 5.30
C ASP A 2 -16.34 52.60 5.22
N THR A 3 -17.61 52.31 5.43
CA THR A 3 -18.23 50.98 5.36
C THR A 3 -17.92 50.27 4.03
N ALA A 4 -17.80 51.04 2.94
CA ALA A 4 -17.40 50.55 1.61
C ALA A 4 -15.96 50.00 1.57
N LYS A 5 -15.00 50.65 2.24
CA LYS A 5 -13.60 50.19 2.32
C LYS A 5 -13.48 48.92 3.15
N ARG A 6 -14.29 48.77 4.20
CA ARG A 6 -14.40 47.52 4.99
C ARG A 6 -14.97 46.36 4.17
N GLY A 7 -16.03 46.58 3.40
CA GLY A 7 -16.61 45.55 2.53
C GLY A 7 -15.65 45.08 1.43
N CYS A 8 -14.93 46.02 0.81
CA CYS A 8 -13.90 45.71 -0.17
C CYS A 8 -12.76 44.88 0.44
N LEU A 9 -12.23 45.28 1.61
CA LEU A 9 -11.17 44.56 2.30
C LEU A 9 -11.61 43.15 2.71
N LEU A 10 -12.85 42.98 3.19
CA LEU A 10 -13.40 41.69 3.58
C LEU A 10 -13.50 40.73 2.39
N ASN A 11 -13.97 41.21 1.24
CA ASN A 11 -14.07 40.39 0.03
C ASN A 11 -12.69 39.93 -0.47
N VAL A 12 -11.69 40.81 -0.42
CA VAL A 12 -10.30 40.45 -0.78
C VAL A 12 -9.74 39.42 0.20
N LEU A 13 -9.97 39.59 1.50
CA LEU A 13 -9.53 38.62 2.51
C LEU A 13 -10.17 37.25 2.28
N LEU A 14 -11.47 37.21 2.03
CA LEU A 14 -12.20 35.97 1.73
C LEU A 14 -11.70 35.31 0.44
N PHE A 15 -11.41 36.10 -0.59
CA PHE A 15 -10.84 35.59 -1.83
C PHE A 15 -9.46 34.97 -1.62
N VAL A 16 -8.56 35.67 -0.91
CA VAL A 16 -7.22 35.16 -0.60
C VAL A 16 -7.31 33.90 0.27
N LEU A 17 -8.17 33.90 1.29
CA LEU A 17 -8.40 32.73 2.13
C LEU A 17 -8.92 31.54 1.30
N GLY A 18 -9.89 31.78 0.42
CA GLY A 18 -10.42 30.76 -0.49
C GLY A 18 -9.34 30.22 -1.43
N ALA A 19 -8.47 31.07 -1.98
CA ALA A 19 -7.37 30.65 -2.83
C ALA A 19 -6.34 29.79 -2.07
N VAL A 20 -5.97 30.17 -0.85
CA VAL A 20 -5.05 29.41 0.00
C VAL A 20 -5.64 28.06 0.38
N VAL A 21 -6.90 28.03 0.82
CA VAL A 21 -7.58 26.77 1.18
C VAL A 21 -7.75 25.87 -0.04
N GLY A 22 -8.16 26.41 -1.19
CA GLY A 22 -8.33 25.63 -2.42
C GLY A 22 -7.02 25.04 -2.92
N THR A 23 -5.94 25.82 -2.88
CA THR A 23 -4.60 25.34 -3.25
C THR A 23 -4.11 24.28 -2.28
N GLY A 24 -4.30 24.50 -0.97
CA GLY A 24 -3.94 23.51 0.06
C GLY A 24 -4.69 22.19 -0.11
N MET A 25 -5.99 22.24 -0.34
CA MET A 25 -6.81 21.04 -0.59
C MET A 25 -6.37 20.31 -1.86
N THR A 26 -6.07 21.04 -2.93
CA THR A 26 -5.57 20.44 -4.18
C THR A 26 -4.24 19.74 -3.95
N ALA A 27 -3.31 20.36 -3.23
CA ALA A 27 -2.03 19.73 -2.90
C ALA A 27 -2.22 18.43 -2.10
N VAL A 28 -3.12 18.43 -1.11
CA VAL A 28 -3.44 17.21 -0.34
C VAL A 28 -4.04 16.12 -1.22
N LEU A 29 -5.01 16.46 -2.07
CA LEU A 29 -5.64 15.47 -2.97
C LEU A 29 -4.63 14.87 -3.94
N VAL A 30 -3.70 15.67 -4.45
CA VAL A 30 -2.62 15.20 -5.32
C VAL A 30 -1.74 14.20 -4.56
N VAL A 31 -1.31 14.52 -3.33
CA VAL A 31 -0.51 13.58 -2.51
C VAL A 31 -1.27 12.27 -2.26
N LEU A 32 -2.55 12.35 -1.90
CA LEU A 32 -3.37 11.15 -1.64
C LEU A 32 -3.55 10.28 -2.88
N ALA A 33 -3.73 10.90 -4.06
CA ALA A 33 -3.83 10.19 -5.33
C ALA A 33 -2.54 9.47 -5.75
N PHE A 34 -1.41 9.83 -5.13
CA PHE A 34 -0.11 9.22 -5.37
C PHE A 34 0.29 8.17 -4.31
N LEU A 35 -0.58 7.88 -3.34
CA LEU A 35 -0.31 6.79 -2.39
C LEU A 35 -0.60 5.43 -3.06
N PRO A 36 0.32 4.46 -2.98
CA PRO A 36 0.08 3.14 -3.55
C PRO A 36 -1.07 2.43 -2.82
N SER A 37 -2.06 1.96 -3.59
CA SER A 37 -3.08 1.03 -3.13
C SER A 37 -2.48 -0.36 -2.97
N ARG A 38 -3.02 -1.11 -2.01
CA ARG A 38 -2.71 -2.53 -1.82
C ARG A 38 -4.02 -3.29 -1.76
N ASP A 39 -4.26 -4.16 -2.72
CA ASP A 39 -5.45 -4.99 -2.78
C ASP A 39 -5.06 -6.46 -2.64
N THR A 40 -5.71 -7.18 -1.73
CA THR A 40 -5.46 -8.61 -1.55
C THR A 40 -6.14 -9.39 -2.67
N THR A 41 -5.36 -10.07 -3.48
CA THR A 41 -5.83 -10.86 -4.62
C THR A 41 -5.98 -12.34 -4.30
N SER A 42 -5.26 -12.83 -3.29
CA SER A 42 -5.36 -14.20 -2.80
C SER A 42 -5.14 -14.28 -1.30
N ALA A 43 -5.89 -15.16 -0.64
CA ALA A 43 -5.82 -15.38 0.79
C ALA A 43 -5.80 -16.89 1.11
N ASP A 44 -4.78 -17.32 1.85
CA ASP A 44 -4.62 -18.65 2.42
C ASP A 44 -4.46 -18.50 3.95
N PRO A 45 -5.56 -18.58 4.73
CA PRO A 45 -5.58 -18.31 6.16
C PRO A 45 -5.00 -19.46 7.03
N GLY A 46 -4.00 -20.19 6.53
CA GLY A 46 -3.28 -21.21 7.32
C GLY A 46 -2.44 -20.63 8.46
N ASP A 47 -1.48 -21.40 8.97
CA ASP A 47 -0.55 -20.97 10.04
C ASP A 47 0.92 -21.11 9.56
N PRO A 48 1.61 -20.00 9.22
CA PRO A 48 1.09 -18.63 9.18
C PRO A 48 0.09 -18.44 8.03
N GLY A 49 -0.72 -17.39 8.15
CA GLY A 49 -1.58 -16.94 7.07
C GLY A 49 -0.72 -16.33 5.96
N VAL A 50 -1.16 -16.53 4.71
CA VAL A 50 -0.48 -16.04 3.52
C VAL A 50 -1.46 -15.22 2.69
N TRP A 51 -1.13 -13.96 2.43
CA TRP A 51 -1.93 -13.07 1.61
C TRP A 51 -1.10 -12.53 0.47
N VAL A 52 -1.57 -12.71 -0.76
CA VAL A 52 -0.95 -12.08 -1.94
C VAL A 52 -1.64 -10.75 -2.14
N LYS A 53 -0.84 -9.68 -2.20
CA LYS A 53 -1.33 -8.32 -2.45
C LYS A 53 -0.78 -7.80 -3.76
N GLU A 54 -1.66 -7.19 -4.54
CA GLU A 54 -1.31 -6.36 -5.68
C GLU A 54 -1.05 -4.95 -5.18
N VAL A 55 0.09 -4.38 -5.58
CA VAL A 55 0.50 -3.02 -5.25
C VAL A 55 0.48 -2.20 -6.52
N ASP A 56 -0.43 -1.23 -6.58
CA ASP A 56 -0.52 -0.33 -7.72
C ASP A 56 0.69 0.60 -7.75
N THR A 57 1.37 0.62 -8.89
CA THR A 57 2.45 1.58 -9.16
C THR A 57 1.96 2.63 -10.17
N LEU A 58 2.32 3.89 -9.93
CA LEU A 58 1.79 5.03 -10.68
C LEU A 58 2.20 5.07 -12.16
N LEU A 59 3.32 4.44 -12.51
CA LEU A 59 3.93 4.53 -13.85
C LEU A 59 4.44 3.17 -14.34
N GLY A 60 3.91 2.06 -13.81
CA GLY A 60 4.45 0.72 -14.06
C GLY A 60 3.36 -0.34 -14.18
N ALA A 61 3.83 -1.58 -14.34
CA ALA A 61 2.99 -2.75 -14.10
C ALA A 61 2.71 -2.86 -12.59
N PRO A 62 1.58 -3.46 -12.19
CA PRO A 62 1.35 -3.77 -10.78
C PRO A 62 2.46 -4.68 -10.25
N GLU A 63 2.89 -4.39 -9.02
CA GLU A 63 3.82 -5.23 -8.28
C GLU A 63 3.03 -6.18 -7.37
N TYR A 64 3.66 -7.29 -6.97
CA TYR A 64 3.01 -8.27 -6.11
C TYR A 64 3.88 -8.57 -4.89
N GLU A 65 3.22 -8.62 -3.74
CA GLU A 65 3.84 -8.94 -2.45
C GLU A 65 3.13 -10.11 -1.81
N VAL A 66 3.87 -10.92 -1.05
CA VAL A 66 3.32 -11.97 -0.20
C VAL A 66 3.50 -11.58 1.25
N TRP A 67 2.39 -11.48 1.96
CA TRP A 67 2.32 -11.16 3.38
C TRP A 67 2.16 -12.46 4.17
N LEU A 68 3.06 -12.68 5.13
CA LEU A 68 3.12 -13.86 5.99
C LEU A 68 2.90 -13.46 7.45
N GLY A 69 1.79 -13.86 8.05
CA GLY A 69 1.46 -13.36 9.39
C GLY A 69 0.18 -13.91 10.00
N ALA A 70 -0.29 -13.24 11.05
CA ALA A 70 -1.51 -13.62 11.77
C ALA A 70 -2.78 -13.05 11.14
N SER A 71 -2.66 -11.95 10.40
CA SER A 71 -3.79 -11.34 9.67
C SER A 71 -3.32 -10.68 8.37
N GLU A 72 -4.28 -10.39 7.50
CA GLU A 72 -4.07 -9.74 6.21
C GLU A 72 -3.30 -8.43 6.30
N ASP A 73 -3.49 -7.67 7.38
CA ASP A 73 -2.86 -6.37 7.58
C ASP A 73 -1.58 -6.41 8.43
N HIS A 74 -1.17 -7.59 8.89
CA HIS A 74 -0.03 -7.71 9.81
C HIS A 74 0.79 -8.98 9.53
N GLY A 75 1.99 -8.78 8.99
CA GLY A 75 2.91 -9.86 8.68
C GLY A 75 4.25 -9.41 8.10
N HIS A 76 5.11 -10.39 7.88
CA HIS A 76 6.35 -10.24 7.12
C HIS A 76 6.02 -10.12 5.64
N VAL A 77 6.58 -9.11 4.98
CA VAL A 77 6.35 -8.84 3.55
C VAL A 77 7.50 -9.41 2.72
N VAL A 78 7.15 -10.14 1.67
CA VAL A 78 8.07 -10.69 0.68
C VAL A 78 7.69 -10.16 -0.69
N GLU A 79 8.57 -9.36 -1.27
CA GLU A 79 8.41 -8.87 -2.65
C GLU A 79 8.60 -10.01 -3.65
N ILE A 80 7.72 -10.09 -4.65
CA ILE A 80 7.81 -11.09 -5.70
C ILE A 80 8.59 -10.49 -6.89
N PRO A 81 9.73 -11.08 -7.29
CA PRO A 81 10.48 -10.59 -8.44
C PRO A 81 9.65 -10.57 -9.72
N ALA A 82 9.83 -9.52 -10.52
CA ALA A 82 9.16 -9.37 -11.80
C ALA A 82 9.38 -10.61 -12.70
N GLY A 83 8.29 -11.08 -13.31
CA GLY A 83 8.31 -12.22 -14.22
C GLY A 83 8.24 -13.59 -13.55
N TRP A 84 8.08 -13.69 -12.23
CA TRP A 84 7.90 -14.99 -11.54
C TRP A 84 6.44 -15.46 -11.50
N GLY A 85 5.49 -14.55 -11.74
CA GLY A 85 4.05 -14.75 -11.51
C GLY A 85 3.65 -14.35 -10.08
N HIS A 86 2.36 -14.18 -9.83
CA HIS A 86 1.85 -13.65 -8.55
C HIS A 86 1.15 -14.68 -7.66
N GLU A 87 0.94 -15.90 -8.15
CA GLU A 87 0.30 -16.99 -7.40
C GLU A 87 1.35 -18.04 -7.02
N PRO A 88 2.06 -17.89 -5.88
CA PRO A 88 2.92 -18.94 -5.39
C PRO A 88 2.09 -20.11 -4.84
N GLU A 89 2.58 -21.33 -5.07
CA GLU A 89 2.21 -22.48 -4.24
C GLU A 89 2.89 -22.34 -2.88
N VAL A 90 2.10 -22.47 -1.81
CA VAL A 90 2.55 -22.31 -0.43
C VAL A 90 2.84 -23.67 0.19
N VAL A 91 4.10 -23.91 0.56
CA VAL A 91 4.51 -25.14 1.25
C VAL A 91 4.98 -24.79 2.66
N ARG A 92 4.19 -25.21 3.64
CA ARG A 92 4.46 -24.96 5.06
C ARG A 92 5.26 -26.11 5.67
N SER A 93 6.25 -25.75 6.48
CA SER A 93 7.10 -26.69 7.22
C SER A 93 7.37 -26.19 8.63
N ALA A 94 7.95 -27.03 9.47
CA ALA A 94 8.36 -26.62 10.83
C ALA A 94 9.45 -25.55 10.83
N GLU A 95 10.20 -25.41 9.74
CA GLU A 95 11.33 -24.49 9.61
C GLU A 95 10.92 -23.13 9.02
N GLY A 96 9.81 -23.10 8.27
CA GLY A 96 9.39 -21.93 7.53
C GLY A 96 8.32 -22.21 6.47
N VAL A 97 8.09 -21.20 5.64
CA VAL A 97 7.23 -21.27 4.46
C VAL A 97 8.08 -21.17 3.19
N GLU A 98 7.92 -22.12 2.29
CA GLU A 98 8.48 -22.06 0.94
C GLU A 98 7.40 -21.59 -0.04
N LEU A 99 7.67 -20.48 -0.72
CA LEU A 99 6.85 -19.93 -1.80
C LEU A 99 7.41 -20.41 -3.14
N ARG A 100 6.62 -21.21 -3.86
CA ARG A 100 7.04 -21.81 -5.13
C ARG A 100 6.28 -21.18 -6.29
N PHE A 101 7.00 -20.57 -7.21
CA PHE A 101 6.42 -19.86 -8.35
C PHE A 101 6.45 -20.74 -9.60
N ARG A 102 5.42 -20.62 -10.46
CA ARG A 102 5.29 -21.46 -11.67
C ARG A 102 6.50 -21.38 -12.61
N ASN A 103 7.21 -20.25 -12.62
CA ASN A 103 8.40 -20.03 -13.45
C ASN A 103 9.69 -20.59 -12.83
N GLY A 104 9.59 -21.42 -11.80
CA GLY A 104 10.71 -22.12 -11.16
C GLY A 104 11.39 -21.34 -10.02
N GLY A 105 10.99 -20.09 -9.81
CA GLY A 105 11.43 -19.27 -8.70
C GLY A 105 10.97 -19.84 -7.35
N ARG A 106 11.82 -19.75 -6.33
CA ARG A 106 11.53 -20.22 -4.97
C ARG A 106 12.07 -19.24 -3.95
N ILE A 107 11.25 -18.94 -2.95
CA ILE A 107 11.64 -18.11 -1.82
C ILE A 107 11.33 -18.91 -0.55
N PHE A 108 12.34 -19.12 0.29
CA PHE A 108 12.15 -19.71 1.60
C PHE A 108 12.16 -18.61 2.66
N VAL A 109 11.13 -18.61 3.50
CA VAL A 109 10.95 -17.65 4.59
C VAL A 109 11.00 -18.42 5.90
N PRO A 110 12.02 -18.21 6.75
CA PRO A 110 12.14 -18.92 8.01
C PRO A 110 11.09 -18.46 9.02
N VAL A 111 10.67 -19.34 9.94
CA VAL A 111 9.69 -19.01 11.01
C VAL A 111 10.05 -17.73 11.75
N SER A 112 11.33 -17.51 12.04
CA SER A 112 11.80 -16.33 12.77
C SER A 112 11.49 -14.99 12.07
N ALA A 113 11.24 -15.00 10.75
CA ALA A 113 10.95 -13.78 9.99
C ALA A 113 9.52 -13.28 10.19
N TYR A 114 8.55 -14.18 10.42
CA TYR A 114 7.12 -13.85 10.54
C TYR A 114 6.52 -14.16 11.93
N ALA A 115 7.17 -14.96 12.76
CA ALA A 115 6.65 -15.30 14.10
C ALA A 115 6.70 -14.14 15.11
N GLY A 116 7.47 -13.08 14.82
CA GLY A 116 7.65 -11.93 15.71
C GLY A 116 7.08 -10.61 15.17
N GLY A 117 6.04 -10.67 14.32
CA GLY A 117 5.49 -9.56 13.52
C GLY A 117 5.63 -8.14 14.11
N ARG A 118 6.08 -7.19 13.28
CA ARG A 118 6.10 -5.75 13.57
C ARG A 118 4.77 -5.12 13.27
#